data_AF-A0A2N2EXX2-F1
#
_entry.id   AF-A0A2N2EXX2-F1
#
_cell.length_a   1.000
_cell.length_b   1.000
_cell.length_c   1.000
_cell.angle_alpha   90.00
_cell.angle_beta   90.00
_cell.angle_gamma   90.00
#
_symmetry.space_group_name_H-M   'P 1'
#
loop_
_entity.id
_entity.type
_entity.pdbx_description
1 polymer ?
#
loop_
_entity_poly.entity_id
_entity_poly.type
_entity_poly.pdbx_seq_one_letter_code
_entity_poly.pdbx_strand_id
1 'polypeptide(L)'
;MTCGGKDGFSIDSISTPEEKIMAKDPICGMTVDESAALKAFLDGKTYYFCGKRCLDKFLEDNPAATKNPPASDGSEKPLNDVCPSCAVGADESVRKKSPMARLLGNKSFLASAALITLTAVSYIFAPLVPFREALAMYLEKIWWAILLGFVLGGIIDRFIPRGWITKTLSGAGPMTILRAVILGFMMSACSHGMLALSVQLYKKGASPAAVVSFLLASPWANLAMTVMLIGFFGAKGIFIIAAAILIAIITGLIFQVLEKNNLVEKNPNAAPPAANFSITADAAARFKNYRFTAANITDDAKGVVAGATALADMVLWWILLGMGISSMIAAYVPPHFIHSYFGPTFTGLLATLGVATVIEVCSEGSAPVAFEIFRQTGALGNSFVFLMAGVATDYTEIGILWTNIGKKTALWMVAIAVPQVVALGILANMVFR
;
A
#
# COMPACT_ATOMS: atom_id res chain seq x y z
N MET A 1 37.63 -16.12 -36.60
CA MET A 1 38.07 -14.88 -37.27
C MET A 1 38.13 -13.76 -36.24
N THR A 2 39.19 -12.98 -36.31
CA THR A 2 39.67 -11.97 -35.36
C THR A 2 39.10 -10.56 -35.59
N CYS A 3 38.93 -9.82 -34.49
CA CYS A 3 39.22 -8.39 -34.23
C CYS A 3 38.51 -7.20 -34.95
N GLY A 4 38.15 -6.21 -34.11
CA GLY A 4 38.24 -4.75 -34.34
C GLY A 4 36.89 -4.00 -34.18
N GLY A 5 36.66 -2.97 -33.36
CA GLY A 5 37.46 -2.16 -32.44
C GLY A 5 37.12 -0.65 -32.58
N LYS A 6 36.64 -0.02 -31.48
CA LYS A 6 36.61 1.43 -31.11
C LYS A 6 35.58 2.32 -31.88
N ASP A 7 34.83 3.25 -31.28
CA ASP A 7 35.08 4.28 -30.24
C ASP A 7 33.85 4.41 -29.30
N GLY A 8 33.82 4.88 -28.05
CA GLY A 8 34.72 5.69 -27.23
C GLY A 8 33.84 6.56 -26.30
N PHE A 9 33.44 6.04 -25.13
CA PHE A 9 32.87 6.87 -24.04
C PHE A 9 33.29 6.29 -22.69
N SER A 10 34.37 6.85 -22.13
CA SER A 10 34.93 6.49 -20.84
C SER A 10 34.11 7.15 -19.73
N ILE A 11 33.47 6.35 -18.88
CA ILE A 11 33.04 6.76 -17.56
C ILE A 11 34.00 6.06 -16.60
N ASP A 12 34.91 6.82 -16.01
CA ASP A 12 35.80 6.34 -14.96
C ASP A 12 34.95 5.79 -13.80
N SER A 13 34.95 4.47 -13.67
CA SER A 13 34.37 3.76 -12.54
C SER A 13 35.23 4.02 -11.30
N ILE A 14 34.71 4.83 -10.39
CA ILE A 14 35.20 4.88 -9.01
C ILE A 14 34.79 3.56 -8.35
N SER A 15 35.65 2.56 -8.43
CA SER A 15 35.54 1.32 -7.66
C SER A 15 36.07 1.58 -6.25
N THR A 16 35.17 1.75 -5.28
CA THR A 16 35.52 1.50 -3.87
C THR A 16 35.79 -0.01 -3.72
N PRO A 17 36.88 -0.44 -3.05
CA PRO A 17 37.08 -1.86 -2.80
C PRO A 17 36.01 -2.35 -1.81
N GLU A 18 35.17 -3.28 -2.23
CA GLU A 18 34.35 -4.07 -1.31
C GLU A 18 35.28 -4.78 -0.32
N GLU A 19 35.14 -4.46 0.97
CA GLU A 19 35.84 -5.13 2.05
C GLU A 19 35.30 -6.56 2.15
N LYS A 20 36.05 -7.52 1.60
CA LYS A 20 35.67 -8.94 1.58
C LYS A 20 35.72 -9.51 3.00
N ILE A 21 34.58 -9.98 3.50
CA ILE A 21 34.51 -10.67 4.78
C ILE A 21 35.09 -12.06 4.60
N MET A 22 36.19 -12.33 5.31
CA MET A 22 36.94 -13.58 5.24
C MET A 22 36.59 -14.47 6.44
N ALA A 23 36.23 -15.72 6.17
CA ALA A 23 36.00 -16.76 7.18
C ALA A 23 37.11 -17.83 7.13
N LYS A 24 37.25 -18.61 8.20
CA LYS A 24 38.23 -19.70 8.27
C LYS A 24 37.52 -21.04 8.17
N ASP A 25 37.97 -21.90 7.25
CA ASP A 25 37.48 -23.26 7.11
C ASP A 25 37.84 -24.07 8.38
N PRO A 26 36.86 -24.66 9.10
CA PRO A 26 37.09 -25.33 10.37
C PRO A 26 37.78 -26.69 10.23
N ILE A 27 37.84 -27.27 9.02
CA ILE A 27 38.46 -28.56 8.75
C ILE A 27 39.94 -28.39 8.38
N CYS A 28 40.25 -27.46 7.48
CA CYS A 28 41.62 -27.28 6.97
C CYS A 28 42.32 -26.00 7.42
N GLY A 29 41.59 -25.06 8.01
CA GLY A 29 42.13 -23.77 8.46
C GLY A 29 42.37 -22.75 7.36
N MET A 30 41.98 -23.02 6.11
CA MET A 30 42.13 -22.10 4.99
C MET A 30 41.18 -20.91 5.11
N THR A 31 41.64 -19.71 4.79
CA THR A 31 40.82 -18.51 4.77
C THR A 31 40.02 -18.42 3.46
N VAL A 32 38.71 -18.25 3.54
CA VAL A 32 37.77 -18.26 2.42
C VAL A 32 36.88 -17.04 2.44
N ASP A 33 36.48 -16.56 1.26
CA ASP A 33 35.54 -15.47 1.09
C ASP A 33 34.11 -15.96 1.40
N GLU A 34 33.42 -15.35 2.37
CA GLU A 34 32.08 -15.77 2.78
C GLU A 34 31.05 -15.72 1.65
N SER A 35 31.27 -14.87 0.64
CA SER A 35 30.37 -14.70 -0.51
C SER A 35 30.46 -15.86 -1.51
N ALA A 36 31.64 -16.50 -1.62
CA ALA A 36 31.92 -17.54 -2.62
C ALA A 36 32.11 -18.94 -2.02
N ALA A 37 32.24 -19.06 -0.69
CA ALA A 37 32.47 -20.33 -0.01
C ALA A 37 31.22 -21.22 0.10
N LEU A 38 31.45 -22.53 0.17
CA LEU A 38 30.41 -23.50 0.52
C LEU A 38 30.03 -23.36 1.99
N LYS A 39 28.78 -23.67 2.36
CA LYS A 39 28.22 -23.39 3.69
C LYS A 39 27.55 -24.60 4.32
N ALA A 40 27.62 -24.71 5.65
CA ALA A 40 26.80 -25.61 6.46
C ALA A 40 26.32 -24.90 7.72
N PHE A 41 25.18 -25.34 8.25
CA PHE A 41 24.53 -24.76 9.43
C PHE A 41 24.47 -25.79 10.55
N LEU A 42 25.00 -25.44 11.72
CA LEU A 42 24.99 -26.25 12.94
C LEU A 42 24.79 -25.33 14.14
N ASP A 43 23.82 -25.65 15.01
CA ASP A 43 23.50 -24.89 16.24
C ASP A 43 23.33 -23.37 16.03
N GLY A 44 22.65 -22.98 14.94
CA GLY A 44 22.39 -21.56 14.62
C GLY A 44 23.61 -20.80 14.09
N LYS A 45 24.76 -21.46 13.89
CA LYS A 45 25.99 -20.88 13.35
C LYS A 45 26.24 -21.35 11.92
N THR A 46 26.70 -20.43 11.07
CA THR A 46 27.12 -20.74 9.69
C THR A 46 28.62 -21.04 9.66
N TYR A 47 29.00 -22.16 9.07
CA TYR A 47 30.37 -22.57 8.83
C TYR A 47 30.67 -22.51 7.33
N TYR A 48 31.87 -22.03 6.97
CA TYR A 48 32.30 -21.80 5.60
C TYR A 48 33.42 -22.77 5.21
N PHE A 49 33.41 -23.29 3.99
CA PHE A 49 34.35 -24.32 3.54
C PHE A 49 35.00 -23.96 2.21
N CYS A 50 36.29 -24.28 2.09
CA CYS A 50 37.10 -24.00 0.90
C CYS A 50 36.76 -24.91 -0.28
N GLY A 51 36.07 -26.03 -0.03
CA GLY A 51 35.68 -26.96 -1.08
C GLY A 51 34.81 -28.10 -0.57
N LYS A 52 34.27 -28.86 -1.52
CA LYS A 52 33.29 -29.93 -1.27
C LYS A 52 33.82 -31.00 -0.30
N ARG A 53 35.12 -31.30 -0.36
CA ARG A 53 35.77 -32.27 0.53
C ARG A 53 35.72 -31.86 2.01
N CYS A 54 35.94 -30.58 2.32
CA CYS A 54 35.86 -30.10 3.70
C CYS A 54 34.41 -30.02 4.19
N LEU A 55 33.48 -29.62 3.31
CA LEU A 55 32.06 -29.64 3.61
C LEU A 55 31.56 -31.06 3.93
N ASP A 56 31.84 -32.03 3.07
CA ASP A 56 31.34 -33.39 3.23
C ASP A 56 31.93 -34.06 4.49
N LYS A 57 33.22 -33.81 4.79
CA LYS A 57 33.84 -34.27 6.04
C LYS A 57 33.21 -33.64 7.29
N PHE A 58 32.89 -32.35 7.24
CA PHE A 58 32.22 -31.67 8.34
C PHE A 58 30.82 -32.22 8.62
N LEU A 59 30.08 -32.60 7.58
CA LEU A 59 28.75 -33.22 7.70
C LEU A 59 28.83 -34.66 8.21
N GLU A 60 29.90 -35.40 7.88
CA GLU A 60 30.17 -36.74 8.42
C GLU A 60 30.49 -36.67 9.92
N ASP A 61 31.31 -35.69 10.32
CA ASP A 61 31.67 -35.47 11.73
C ASP A 61 30.51 -34.86 12.55
N ASN A 62 29.52 -34.23 11.91
CA ASN A 62 28.40 -33.53 12.56
C ASN A 62 27.06 -33.87 11.86
N PRO A 63 26.42 -35.01 12.19
CA PRO A 63 25.19 -35.46 11.51
C PRO A 63 23.97 -34.52 11.71
N ALA A 64 24.01 -33.61 12.68
CA ALA A 64 22.99 -32.58 12.88
C ALA A 64 23.16 -31.35 11.96
N ALA A 65 24.28 -31.23 11.24
CA ALA A 65 24.56 -30.11 10.36
C ALA A 65 23.80 -30.23 9.02
N THR A 66 23.33 -29.11 8.49
CA THR A 66 22.53 -29.06 7.26
C THR A 66 23.16 -28.18 6.20
N LYS A 67 22.98 -28.53 4.91
CA LYS A 67 23.45 -27.71 3.76
C LYS A 67 22.59 -26.46 3.53
N ASN A 68 21.36 -26.49 4.02
CA ASN A 68 20.39 -25.38 3.93
C ASN A 68 20.04 -24.92 5.34
N PRO A 69 19.91 -23.62 5.60
CA PRO A 69 19.58 -23.15 6.93
C PRO A 69 18.20 -23.71 7.35
N PRO A 70 18.07 -24.28 8.57
CA PRO A 70 16.76 -24.57 9.11
C PRO A 70 15.96 -23.27 9.24
N ALA A 71 14.65 -23.32 8.99
CA ALA A 71 13.75 -22.19 9.22
C ALA A 71 13.91 -21.74 10.68
N SER A 72 14.58 -20.60 10.89
CA SER A 72 15.08 -20.21 12.20
C SER A 72 13.95 -19.92 13.18
N ASP A 73 13.89 -20.77 14.19
CA ASP A 73 13.42 -20.49 15.54
C ASP A 73 14.16 -19.26 16.12
N GLY A 74 13.38 -18.21 16.39
CA GLY A 74 13.43 -17.41 17.61
C GLY A 74 14.74 -17.22 18.36
N SER A 75 15.70 -16.50 17.80
CA SER A 75 16.58 -15.65 18.63
C SER A 75 16.85 -14.32 17.93
N GLU A 76 16.58 -13.25 18.67
CA GLU A 76 16.47 -11.88 18.19
C GLU A 76 17.81 -11.36 17.65
N LYS A 77 17.84 -11.05 16.34
CA LYS A 77 18.64 -9.93 15.84
C LYS A 77 17.83 -8.65 16.05
N PRO A 78 18.44 -7.56 16.56
CA PRO A 78 17.73 -6.30 16.75
C PRO A 78 17.15 -5.87 15.41
N LEU A 79 15.84 -5.62 15.44
CA LEU A 79 14.99 -5.30 14.30
C LEU A 79 15.33 -3.91 13.72
N ASN A 80 16.49 -3.80 13.08
CA ASN A 80 16.87 -2.64 12.26
C ASN A 80 16.73 -2.90 10.76
N ASP A 81 16.15 -4.03 10.34
CA ASP A 81 15.71 -4.22 8.97
C ASP A 81 14.37 -3.51 8.76
N VAL A 82 14.46 -2.17 8.72
CA VAL A 82 13.46 -1.38 8.03
C VAL A 82 13.42 -1.89 6.60
N CYS A 83 12.31 -2.52 6.22
CA CYS A 83 12.09 -2.97 4.84
C CYS A 83 12.43 -1.82 3.88
N PRO A 84 13.41 -1.92 2.97
CA PRO A 84 13.88 -0.77 2.17
C PRO A 84 12.78 -0.12 1.32
N SER A 85 11.74 -0.89 0.97
CA SER A 85 10.57 -0.42 0.22
C SER A 85 9.45 0.14 1.11
N CYS A 86 9.45 -0.14 2.41
CA CYS A 86 8.43 0.35 3.36
C CYS A 86 9.03 1.28 4.42
N ALA A 87 10.35 1.39 4.48
CA ALA A 87 11.07 2.51 5.09
C ALA A 87 10.69 3.71 4.24
N VAL A 88 9.77 4.55 4.71
CA VAL A 88 9.70 5.91 4.17
C VAL A 88 10.90 6.65 4.75
N GLY A 89 12.06 6.37 4.16
CA GLY A 89 13.35 6.93 4.48
C GLY A 89 13.99 7.30 3.16
N ALA A 90 14.09 8.61 2.93
CA ALA A 90 14.64 9.24 1.74
C ALA A 90 15.68 8.38 1.02
N ASP A 91 15.42 8.10 -0.25
CA ASP A 91 16.40 7.60 -1.21
C ASP A 91 17.73 8.37 -1.01
N GLU A 92 18.82 7.65 -0.75
CA GLU A 92 20.14 8.22 -0.50
C GLU A 92 20.62 9.08 -1.69
N SER A 93 20.04 8.87 -2.88
CA SER A 93 20.21 9.70 -4.08
C SER A 93 19.62 11.12 -3.94
N VAL A 94 18.58 11.31 -3.11
CA VAL A 94 17.94 12.61 -2.83
C VAL A 94 18.82 13.45 -1.88
N ARG A 95 19.64 12.80 -1.05
CA ARG A 95 20.51 13.49 -0.08
C ARG A 95 21.61 14.31 -0.77
N LYS A 96 21.95 14.05 -2.03
CA LYS A 96 22.97 14.82 -2.79
C LYS A 96 22.46 16.02 -3.59
N LYS A 97 21.13 16.26 -3.66
CA LYS A 97 20.56 17.41 -4.43
C LYS A 97 20.56 18.72 -3.62
N SER A 98 20.75 19.86 -4.31
CA SER A 98 20.64 21.20 -3.71
C SER A 98 19.26 21.43 -3.08
N PRO A 99 19.12 22.27 -2.03
CA PRO A 99 17.85 22.46 -1.34
C PRO A 99 16.72 22.92 -2.28
N MET A 100 17.05 23.74 -3.29
CA MET A 100 16.10 24.16 -4.33
C MET A 100 15.75 23.00 -5.29
N ALA A 101 16.71 22.17 -5.69
CA ALA A 101 16.44 20.98 -6.52
C ALA A 101 15.67 19.89 -5.77
N ARG A 102 15.74 19.85 -4.44
CA ARG A 102 14.88 19.00 -3.60
C ARG A 102 13.45 19.54 -3.53
N LEU A 103 13.29 20.85 -3.39
CA LEU A 103 11.97 21.48 -3.34
C LEU A 103 11.21 21.36 -4.68
N LEU A 104 11.89 21.63 -5.79
CA LEU A 104 11.37 21.42 -7.16
C LEU A 104 11.28 19.93 -7.55
N GLY A 105 11.80 19.01 -6.74
CA GLY A 105 11.62 17.57 -6.93
C GLY A 105 10.38 17.01 -6.22
N ASN A 106 9.78 17.75 -5.28
CA ASN A 106 8.63 17.27 -4.51
C ASN A 106 7.32 17.55 -5.26
N LYS A 107 6.63 16.47 -5.68
CA LYS A 107 5.35 16.55 -6.42
C LYS A 107 4.28 17.34 -5.66
N SER A 108 4.23 17.20 -4.33
CA SER A 108 3.27 17.93 -3.48
C SER A 108 3.53 19.44 -3.50
N PHE A 109 4.80 19.85 -3.54
CA PHE A 109 5.18 21.26 -3.68
C PHE A 109 4.78 21.79 -5.06
N LEU A 110 5.04 21.04 -6.13
CA LEU A 110 4.64 21.45 -7.49
C LEU A 110 3.12 21.59 -7.62
N ALA A 111 2.36 20.61 -7.13
CA ALA A 111 0.90 20.66 -7.18
C ALA A 111 0.36 21.86 -6.38
N SER A 112 0.90 22.11 -5.18
CA SER A 112 0.53 23.27 -4.37
C SER A 112 0.88 24.58 -5.07
N ALA A 113 2.09 24.71 -5.61
CA ALA A 113 2.53 25.90 -6.33
C ALA A 113 1.65 26.17 -7.55
N ALA A 114 1.32 25.14 -8.33
CA ALA A 114 0.43 25.27 -9.49
C ALA A 114 -0.96 25.78 -9.11
N LEU A 115 -1.59 25.20 -8.06
CA LEU A 115 -2.90 25.63 -7.58
C LEU A 115 -2.87 27.05 -7.00
N ILE A 116 -1.82 27.41 -6.26
CA ILE A 116 -1.61 28.75 -5.73
C ILE A 116 -1.45 29.76 -6.87
N THR A 117 -0.64 29.44 -7.89
CA THR A 117 -0.48 30.29 -9.08
C THR A 117 -1.79 30.46 -9.84
N LEU A 118 -2.52 29.38 -10.11
CA LEU A 118 -3.85 29.43 -10.74
C LEU A 118 -4.83 30.29 -9.92
N THR A 119 -4.80 30.17 -8.60
CA THR A 119 -5.62 30.98 -7.70
C THR A 119 -5.21 32.45 -7.74
N ALA A 120 -3.91 32.77 -7.78
CA ALA A 120 -3.44 34.14 -7.91
C ALA A 120 -3.86 34.76 -9.25
N VAL A 121 -3.73 34.00 -10.36
CA VAL A 121 -4.18 34.42 -11.69
C VAL A 121 -5.69 34.66 -11.72
N SER A 122 -6.48 33.91 -10.97
CA SER A 122 -7.94 34.08 -10.90
C SER A 122 -8.39 35.42 -10.28
N TYR A 123 -7.52 36.12 -9.54
CA TYR A 123 -7.81 37.49 -9.07
C TYR A 123 -7.63 38.55 -10.16
N ILE A 124 -6.84 38.23 -11.19
CA ILE A 124 -6.54 39.12 -12.32
C ILE A 124 -7.48 38.82 -13.50
N PHE A 125 -7.85 37.54 -13.68
CA PHE A 125 -8.61 37.06 -14.83
C PHE A 125 -10.01 36.56 -14.41
N ALA A 126 -11.04 37.33 -14.77
CA ALA A 126 -12.44 37.09 -14.36
C ALA A 126 -13.00 35.69 -14.71
N PRO A 127 -12.71 35.08 -15.88
CA PRO A 127 -13.20 33.73 -16.19
C PRO A 127 -12.73 32.64 -15.22
N LEU A 128 -11.65 32.85 -14.45
CA LEU A 128 -11.15 31.88 -13.47
C LEU A 128 -11.79 32.03 -12.08
N VAL A 129 -12.69 33.00 -11.87
CA VAL A 129 -13.37 33.20 -10.58
C VAL A 129 -14.14 31.94 -10.11
N PRO A 130 -14.93 31.25 -10.95
CA PRO A 130 -15.65 30.05 -10.52
C PRO A 130 -14.72 28.92 -10.06
N PHE A 131 -13.53 28.81 -10.66
CA PHE A 131 -12.53 27.84 -10.23
C PHE A 131 -12.03 28.10 -8.82
N ARG A 132 -11.68 29.36 -8.49
CA ARG A 132 -11.21 29.71 -7.14
C ARG A 132 -12.28 29.46 -6.10
N GLU A 133 -13.53 29.82 -6.39
CA GLU A 133 -14.65 29.58 -5.48
C GLU A 133 -14.85 28.08 -5.22
N ALA A 134 -14.81 27.25 -6.27
CA ALA A 134 -14.89 25.81 -6.13
C ALA A 134 -13.69 25.23 -5.35
N LEU A 135 -12.47 25.70 -5.63
CA LEU A 135 -11.27 25.26 -4.92
C LEU A 135 -11.30 25.65 -3.45
N ALA A 136 -11.69 26.89 -3.13
CA ALA A 136 -11.85 27.36 -1.76
C ALA A 136 -12.89 26.52 -1.00
N MET A 137 -14.02 26.20 -1.65
CA MET A 137 -15.05 25.34 -1.09
C MET A 137 -14.53 23.95 -0.72
N TYR A 138 -13.73 23.30 -1.58
CA TYR A 138 -13.14 22.00 -1.21
C TYR A 138 -12.13 22.15 -0.08
N LEU A 139 -11.20 23.12 -0.16
CA LEU A 139 -10.19 23.34 0.88
C LEU A 139 -10.84 23.57 2.24
N GLU A 140 -11.81 24.47 2.33
CA GLU A 140 -12.55 24.78 3.56
C GLU A 140 -13.29 23.54 4.10
N LYS A 141 -13.84 22.72 3.21
CA LYS A 141 -14.61 21.54 3.59
C LYS A 141 -13.74 20.41 4.15
N ILE A 142 -12.54 20.19 3.62
CA ILE A 142 -11.78 18.94 3.88
C ILE A 142 -10.43 19.13 4.58
N TRP A 143 -9.92 20.35 4.75
CA TRP A 143 -8.60 20.56 5.38
C TRP A 143 -8.48 19.86 6.75
N TRP A 144 -9.54 19.90 7.56
CA TRP A 144 -9.58 19.25 8.87
C TRP A 144 -9.54 17.72 8.75
N ALA A 145 -10.22 17.17 7.74
CA ALA A 145 -10.29 15.74 7.49
C ALA A 145 -8.96 15.20 6.98
N ILE A 146 -8.27 15.94 6.11
CA ILE A 146 -6.91 15.61 5.64
C ILE A 146 -5.93 15.63 6.82
N LEU A 147 -5.95 16.70 7.62
CA LEU A 147 -5.08 16.85 8.78
C LEU A 147 -5.29 15.69 9.77
N LEU A 148 -6.54 15.41 10.12
CA LEU A 148 -6.90 14.33 11.04
C LEU A 148 -6.50 12.96 10.46
N GLY A 149 -6.73 12.73 9.17
CA GLY A 149 -6.33 11.51 8.48
C GLY A 149 -4.82 11.27 8.54
N PHE A 150 -3.99 12.29 8.31
CA PHE A 150 -2.54 12.18 8.41
C PHE A 150 -2.06 11.96 9.84
N VAL A 151 -2.65 12.63 10.83
CA VAL A 151 -2.33 12.42 12.25
C VAL A 151 -2.65 10.99 12.67
N LEU A 152 -3.87 10.52 12.36
CA LEU A 152 -4.28 9.15 12.65
C LEU A 152 -3.40 8.12 11.94
N GLY A 153 -3.02 8.40 10.69
CA GLY A 153 -2.09 7.58 9.93
C GLY A 153 -0.69 7.49 10.55
N GLY A 154 -0.16 8.62 11.03
CA GLY A 154 1.11 8.66 11.75
C GLY A 154 1.07 7.90 13.09
N ILE A 155 -0.06 7.95 13.80
CA ILE A 155 -0.30 7.13 15.01
C ILE A 155 -0.27 5.65 14.65
N ILE A 156 -0.99 5.26 13.60
CA ILE A 156 -1.03 3.86 13.13
C ILE A 156 0.38 3.37 12.78
N ASP A 157 1.14 4.14 11.99
CA ASP A 157 2.48 3.73 11.55
C ASP A 157 3.47 3.61 12.71
N ARG A 158 3.35 4.48 13.72
CA ARG A 158 4.17 4.41 14.94
C ARG A 158 3.82 3.22 15.83
N PHE A 159 2.53 2.93 16.02
CA PHE A 159 2.09 1.99 17.05
C PHE A 159 1.79 0.57 16.56
N ILE A 160 1.52 0.35 15.26
CA ILE A 160 1.18 -0.97 14.72
C ILE A 160 2.44 -1.67 14.16
N PRO A 161 2.96 -2.73 14.81
CA PRO A 161 4.14 -3.43 14.33
C PRO A 161 3.84 -4.26 13.08
N ARG A 162 4.72 -4.19 12.09
CA ARG A 162 4.61 -4.98 10.84
C ARG A 162 4.54 -6.50 11.08
N GLY A 163 5.11 -6.99 12.18
CA GLY A 163 5.06 -8.40 12.56
C GLY A 163 3.65 -8.91 12.91
N TRP A 164 2.73 -8.04 13.35
CA TRP A 164 1.34 -8.41 13.60
C TRP A 164 0.63 -8.79 12.30
N ILE A 165 0.93 -8.09 11.20
CA ILE A 165 0.29 -8.26 9.90
C ILE A 165 0.63 -9.65 9.35
N THR A 166 1.91 -10.02 9.31
CA THR A 166 2.37 -11.27 8.68
C THR A 166 1.94 -12.52 9.44
N LYS A 167 1.92 -12.48 10.78
CA LYS A 167 1.53 -13.66 11.59
C LYS A 167 0.02 -13.91 11.58
N THR A 168 -0.78 -12.84 11.52
CA THR A 168 -2.25 -12.91 11.61
C THR A 168 -2.91 -13.45 10.34
N LEU A 169 -2.25 -13.31 9.18
CA LEU A 169 -2.79 -13.59 7.85
C LEU A 169 -2.45 -14.98 7.28
N SER A 170 -1.69 -15.80 8.01
CA SER A 170 -1.22 -17.13 7.56
C SER A 170 -2.26 -18.27 7.69
N GLY A 171 -3.41 -18.03 8.34
CA GLY A 171 -4.39 -19.09 8.60
C GLY A 171 -5.36 -19.37 7.46
N ALA A 172 -5.93 -20.58 7.42
CA ALA A 172 -7.04 -20.93 6.54
C ALA A 172 -8.38 -20.84 7.28
N GLY A 173 -9.32 -20.01 6.80
CA GLY A 173 -10.68 -19.95 7.32
C GLY A 173 -11.32 -18.56 7.30
N PRO A 174 -12.65 -18.46 7.51
CA PRO A 174 -13.39 -17.20 7.39
C PRO A 174 -12.91 -16.13 8.38
N MET A 175 -12.40 -16.54 9.55
CA MET A 175 -11.82 -15.60 10.51
C MET A 175 -10.54 -14.94 10.01
N THR A 176 -9.77 -15.59 9.12
CA THR A 176 -8.62 -14.97 8.46
C THR A 176 -9.07 -13.83 7.56
N ILE A 177 -10.20 -13.96 6.85
CA ILE A 177 -10.74 -12.89 6.00
C ILE A 177 -11.13 -11.70 6.84
N LEU A 178 -11.86 -11.92 7.94
CA LEU A 178 -12.26 -10.84 8.83
C LEU A 178 -11.04 -10.11 9.41
N ARG A 179 -10.01 -10.85 9.84
CA ARG A 179 -8.74 -10.27 10.31
C ARG A 179 -8.03 -9.50 9.20
N ALA A 180 -8.04 -10.01 7.97
CA ALA A 180 -7.44 -9.33 6.82
C ALA A 180 -8.10 -7.99 6.51
N VAL A 181 -9.43 -7.96 6.53
CA VAL A 181 -10.22 -6.74 6.32
C VAL A 181 -9.98 -5.74 7.44
N ILE A 182 -10.00 -6.17 8.70
CA ILE A 182 -9.71 -5.30 9.85
C ILE A 182 -8.29 -4.74 9.76
N LEU A 183 -7.30 -5.58 9.45
CA LEU A 183 -5.92 -5.12 9.26
C LEU A 183 -5.85 -4.11 8.11
N GLY A 184 -6.46 -4.40 6.95
CA GLY A 184 -6.49 -3.50 5.81
C GLY A 184 -7.13 -2.15 6.14
N PHE A 185 -8.28 -2.16 6.84
CA PHE A 185 -8.94 -0.97 7.37
C PHE A 185 -8.03 -0.15 8.31
N MET A 186 -7.20 -0.82 9.11
CA MET A 186 -6.24 -0.15 9.98
C MET A 186 -4.94 0.25 9.28
N MET A 187 -4.70 -0.13 8.03
CA MET A 187 -3.49 0.26 7.33
C MET A 187 -3.59 1.67 6.81
N SER A 188 -2.49 2.42 6.93
CA SER A 188 -2.43 3.83 6.55
C SER A 188 -1.63 4.09 5.27
N ALA A 189 -1.39 3.08 4.43
CA ALA A 189 -0.67 3.31 3.17
C ALA A 189 -1.63 3.55 2.00
N CYS A 190 -1.12 4.24 0.97
CA CYS A 190 -1.83 4.43 -0.30
C CYS A 190 -1.96 3.11 -1.08
N SER A 191 -2.80 3.08 -2.12
CA SER A 191 -3.05 1.88 -2.96
C SER A 191 -1.76 1.17 -3.41
N HIS A 192 -0.77 1.94 -3.86
CA HIS A 192 0.52 1.42 -4.33
C HIS A 192 1.38 0.82 -3.19
N GLY A 193 1.36 1.45 -2.01
CA GLY A 193 2.05 0.93 -0.82
C GLY A 193 1.41 -0.37 -0.32
N MET A 194 0.08 -0.44 -0.37
CA MET A 194 -0.68 -1.63 0.03
C MET A 194 -0.46 -2.81 -0.91
N LEU A 195 -0.33 -2.56 -2.20
CA LEU A 195 -0.01 -3.58 -3.20
C LEU A 195 1.34 -4.24 -2.94
N ALA A 196 2.39 -3.45 -2.66
CA ALA A 196 3.70 -3.98 -2.30
C ALA A 196 3.65 -4.82 -1.00
N LEU A 197 2.91 -4.34 0.02
CA LEU A 197 2.70 -5.10 1.25
C LEU A 197 1.93 -6.41 1.00
N SER A 198 0.89 -6.38 0.17
CA SER A 198 0.10 -7.55 -0.24
C SER A 198 0.95 -8.65 -0.88
N VAL A 199 1.86 -8.27 -1.78
CA VAL A 199 2.83 -9.20 -2.38
C VAL A 199 3.75 -9.83 -1.32
N GLN A 200 4.22 -9.03 -0.35
CA GLN A 200 5.08 -9.54 0.71
C GLN A 200 4.33 -10.47 1.67
N LEU A 201 3.06 -10.19 1.95
CA LEU A 201 2.20 -11.06 2.75
C LEU A 201 1.99 -12.40 2.04
N TYR A 202 1.77 -12.37 0.73
CA TYR A 202 1.71 -13.59 -0.07
C TYR A 202 3.04 -14.38 0.01
N LYS A 203 4.19 -13.72 -0.19
CA LYS A 203 5.51 -14.38 -0.07
C LYS A 203 5.77 -14.98 1.32
N LYS A 204 5.16 -14.42 2.37
CA LYS A 204 5.24 -14.90 3.76
C LYS A 204 4.18 -15.94 4.13
N GLY A 205 3.40 -16.43 3.16
CA GLY A 205 2.48 -17.55 3.37
C GLY A 205 1.01 -17.16 3.58
N ALA A 206 0.62 -15.89 3.41
CA ALA A 206 -0.80 -15.51 3.45
C ALA A 206 -1.57 -16.09 2.27
N SER A 207 -2.79 -16.58 2.49
CA SER A 207 -3.62 -17.12 1.40
C SER A 207 -4.02 -16.01 0.41
N PRO A 208 -4.21 -16.33 -0.89
CA PRO A 208 -4.66 -15.34 -1.87
C PRO A 208 -5.97 -14.66 -1.46
N ALA A 209 -6.89 -15.41 -0.83
CA ALA A 209 -8.13 -14.87 -0.30
C ALA A 209 -7.88 -13.78 0.76
N ALA A 210 -6.95 -14.02 1.69
CA ALA A 210 -6.59 -13.05 2.72
C ALA A 210 -5.89 -11.82 2.13
N VAL A 211 -5.00 -12.03 1.14
CA VAL A 211 -4.29 -10.95 0.45
C VAL A 211 -5.27 -10.05 -0.32
N VAL A 212 -6.18 -10.62 -1.10
CA VAL A 212 -7.20 -9.85 -1.85
C VAL A 212 -8.13 -9.11 -0.90
N SER A 213 -8.56 -9.74 0.20
CA SER A 213 -9.45 -9.08 1.18
C SER A 213 -8.78 -7.89 1.85
N PHE A 214 -7.51 -8.03 2.21
CA PHE A 214 -6.69 -6.95 2.76
C PHE A 214 -6.46 -5.84 1.73
N LEU A 215 -6.14 -6.21 0.50
CA LEU A 215 -5.88 -5.29 -0.60
C LEU A 215 -7.12 -4.49 -1.00
N LEU A 216 -8.31 -5.07 -0.98
CA LEU A 216 -9.57 -4.36 -1.24
C LEU A 216 -9.99 -3.48 -0.05
N ALA A 217 -9.85 -3.97 1.18
CA ALA A 217 -10.28 -3.23 2.37
C ALA A 217 -9.46 -1.96 2.61
N SER A 218 -8.16 -2.00 2.33
CA SER A 218 -7.26 -0.89 2.68
C SER A 218 -7.48 0.40 1.89
N PRO A 219 -7.41 0.44 0.54
CA PRO A 219 -7.61 1.66 -0.22
C PRO A 219 -9.06 2.17 -0.15
N TRP A 220 -10.04 1.31 0.10
CA TRP A 220 -11.45 1.68 0.11
C TRP A 220 -11.97 2.15 1.47
N ALA A 221 -11.43 1.59 2.54
CA ALA A 221 -11.98 1.79 3.88
C ALA A 221 -10.93 2.16 4.92
N ASN A 222 -9.67 2.44 4.57
CA ASN A 222 -8.69 2.81 5.59
C ASN A 222 -9.13 4.02 6.43
N LEU A 223 -8.53 4.17 7.60
CA LEU A 223 -8.93 5.19 8.57
C LEU A 223 -8.83 6.63 8.00
N ALA A 224 -7.82 6.92 7.19
CA ALA A 224 -7.65 8.23 6.57
C ALA A 224 -8.75 8.53 5.53
N MET A 225 -9.04 7.56 4.67
CA MET A 225 -10.15 7.61 3.71
C MET A 225 -11.49 7.70 4.40
N THR A 226 -11.67 6.97 5.51
CA THR A 226 -12.89 7.02 6.32
C THR A 226 -13.18 8.44 6.78
N VAL A 227 -12.18 9.12 7.36
CA VAL A 227 -12.31 10.52 7.80
C VAL A 227 -12.58 11.44 6.61
N MET A 228 -11.88 11.24 5.49
CA MET A 228 -12.05 12.05 4.27
C MET A 228 -13.44 11.91 3.65
N LEU A 229 -13.97 10.68 3.52
CA LEU A 229 -15.29 10.41 2.97
C LEU A 229 -16.41 10.95 3.88
N ILE A 230 -16.23 10.91 5.20
CA ILE A 230 -17.15 11.57 6.13
C ILE A 230 -17.09 13.10 5.94
N GLY A 231 -15.91 13.67 5.72
CA GLY A 231 -15.75 15.09 5.40
C GLY A 231 -16.49 15.52 4.12
N PHE A 232 -16.38 14.72 3.05
CA PHE A 232 -17.06 15.01 1.77
C PHE A 232 -18.57 14.73 1.81
N PHE A 233 -18.95 13.52 2.19
CA PHE A 233 -20.32 13.00 2.04
C PHE A 233 -21.14 13.06 3.35
N GLY A 234 -20.56 13.48 4.48
CA GLY A 234 -21.21 13.47 5.78
C GLY A 234 -21.53 12.03 6.24
N ALA A 235 -22.71 11.84 6.84
CA ALA A 235 -23.17 10.53 7.28
C ALA A 235 -23.29 9.50 6.14
N LYS A 236 -23.48 9.94 4.88
CA LYS A 236 -23.51 9.06 3.70
C LYS A 236 -22.14 8.40 3.46
N GLY A 237 -21.05 8.99 3.94
CA GLY A 237 -19.72 8.38 3.89
C GLY A 237 -19.63 7.06 4.67
N ILE A 238 -20.39 6.93 5.77
CA ILE A 238 -20.44 5.69 6.57
C ILE A 238 -20.99 4.53 5.73
N PHE A 239 -22.00 4.80 4.89
CA PHE A 239 -22.54 3.80 3.97
C PHE A 239 -21.48 3.35 2.95
N ILE A 240 -20.72 4.29 2.36
CA ILE A 240 -19.64 3.97 1.41
C ILE A 240 -18.61 3.03 2.06
N ILE A 241 -18.17 3.35 3.28
CA ILE A 241 -17.18 2.57 4.01
C ILE A 241 -17.73 1.18 4.38
N ALA A 242 -18.97 1.12 4.90
CA ALA A 242 -19.61 -0.15 5.23
C ALA A 242 -19.78 -1.04 4.01
N ALA A 243 -20.17 -0.47 2.86
CA ALA A 243 -20.27 -1.16 1.59
C ALA A 243 -18.91 -1.69 1.11
N ALA A 244 -17.85 -0.87 1.21
CA ALA A 244 -16.48 -1.29 0.88
C ALA A 244 -16.01 -2.49 1.73
N ILE A 245 -16.18 -2.41 3.05
CA ILE A 245 -15.85 -3.49 3.99
C ILE A 245 -16.65 -4.75 3.65
N LEU A 246 -17.94 -4.60 3.35
CA LEU A 246 -18.80 -5.71 2.97
C LEU A 246 -18.30 -6.39 1.69
N ILE A 247 -17.96 -5.63 0.65
CA ILE A 247 -17.40 -6.19 -0.60
C ILE A 247 -16.09 -6.92 -0.32
N ALA A 248 -15.19 -6.35 0.49
CA ALA A 248 -13.92 -6.99 0.83
C ALA A 248 -14.13 -8.33 1.55
N ILE A 249 -15.07 -8.39 2.49
CA ILE A 249 -15.43 -9.64 3.20
C ILE A 249 -16.03 -10.66 2.24
N ILE A 250 -17.06 -10.29 1.47
CA ILE A 250 -17.75 -11.20 0.54
C ILE A 250 -16.76 -11.72 -0.51
N THR A 251 -15.95 -10.84 -1.09
CA THR A 251 -14.92 -11.22 -2.07
C THR A 251 -13.92 -12.20 -1.45
N GLY A 252 -13.44 -11.93 -0.24
CA GLY A 252 -12.57 -12.85 0.50
C GLY A 252 -13.18 -14.22 0.72
N LEU A 253 -14.44 -14.29 1.13
CA LEU A 253 -15.15 -15.56 1.35
C LEU A 253 -15.36 -16.33 0.04
N ILE A 254 -15.69 -15.65 -1.06
CA ILE A 254 -15.78 -16.27 -2.38
C ILE A 254 -14.42 -16.83 -2.80
N PHE A 255 -13.34 -16.06 -2.61
CA PHE A 255 -11.98 -16.53 -2.90
C PHE A 255 -11.59 -17.77 -2.10
N GLN A 256 -12.03 -17.89 -0.84
CA GLN A 256 -11.80 -19.14 -0.07
C GLN A 256 -12.51 -20.34 -0.68
N VAL A 257 -13.73 -20.17 -1.21
CA VAL A 257 -14.44 -21.23 -1.90
C VAL A 257 -13.74 -21.59 -3.21
N LEU A 258 -13.28 -20.59 -3.97
CA LEU A 258 -12.53 -20.81 -5.21
C LEU A 258 -11.18 -21.51 -4.97
N GLU A 259 -10.49 -21.17 -3.89
CA GLU A 259 -9.24 -21.81 -3.48
C GLU A 259 -9.45 -23.29 -3.12
N LYS A 260 -10.53 -23.61 -2.38
CA LYS A 260 -10.92 -24.99 -2.08
C LYS A 260 -11.19 -25.81 -3.34
N ASN A 261 -11.79 -25.18 -4.36
CA ASN A 261 -12.10 -25.79 -5.65
C ASN A 261 -10.94 -25.75 -6.67
N ASN A 262 -9.74 -25.30 -6.29
CA ASN A 262 -8.57 -25.14 -7.17
C ASN A 262 -8.80 -24.20 -8.39
N LEU A 263 -9.77 -23.28 -8.28
CA LEU A 263 -10.07 -22.27 -9.31
C LEU A 263 -9.21 -21.01 -9.18
N VAL A 264 -8.45 -20.87 -8.09
CA VAL A 264 -7.47 -19.80 -7.83
C VAL A 264 -6.14 -20.45 -7.43
N GLU A 265 -5.03 -19.75 -7.62
CA GLU A 265 -3.70 -20.22 -7.21
C GLU A 265 -3.66 -20.48 -5.71
N LYS A 266 -3.01 -21.57 -5.29
CA LYS A 266 -2.73 -21.83 -3.89
C LYS A 266 -1.36 -21.26 -3.55
N ASN A 267 -1.22 -20.71 -2.35
CA ASN A 267 0.08 -20.23 -1.91
C ASN A 267 1.02 -21.42 -1.59
N PRO A 268 2.15 -21.58 -2.30
CA PRO A 268 3.10 -22.66 -2.00
C PRO A 268 3.80 -22.49 -0.64
N ASN A 269 3.86 -21.26 -0.14
CA ASN A 269 4.46 -20.91 1.15
C ASN A 269 3.43 -20.90 2.29
N ALA A 270 2.23 -21.44 2.07
CA ALA A 270 1.18 -21.47 3.08
C ALA A 270 1.68 -22.23 4.32
N ALA A 271 2.01 -21.48 5.37
CA ALA A 271 2.35 -22.05 6.67
C ALA A 271 1.06 -22.46 7.39
N PRO A 272 1.05 -23.55 8.17
CA PRO A 272 -0.06 -23.83 9.06
C PRO A 272 -0.26 -22.63 10.02
N PRO A 273 -1.51 -22.37 10.46
CA PRO A 273 -1.80 -21.22 11.32
C PRO A 273 -0.82 -21.22 12.50
N ALA A 274 -0.06 -20.14 12.66
CA ALA A 274 0.92 -20.05 13.74
C ALA A 274 0.20 -20.32 15.07
N ALA A 275 0.46 -21.49 15.66
CA ALA A 275 -0.09 -21.84 16.94
C ALA A 275 0.40 -20.82 17.97
N ASN A 276 -0.54 -20.11 18.60
CA ASN A 276 -0.37 -19.33 19.82
C ASN A 276 0.14 -17.88 19.74
N PHE A 277 0.19 -17.20 18.57
CA PHE A 277 0.41 -15.75 18.57
C PHE A 277 -0.89 -14.99 18.85
N SER A 278 -1.05 -14.49 20.08
CA SER A 278 -2.14 -13.60 20.46
C SER A 278 -1.72 -12.14 20.37
N ILE A 279 -2.32 -11.38 19.44
CA ILE A 279 -2.10 -9.93 19.30
C ILE A 279 -2.39 -9.20 20.61
N THR A 280 -3.42 -9.64 21.34
CA THR A 280 -3.84 -9.01 22.59
C THR A 280 -2.82 -9.22 23.72
N ALA A 281 -2.16 -10.37 23.77
CA ALA A 281 -1.12 -10.65 24.75
C ALA A 281 0.16 -9.83 24.49
N ASP A 282 0.57 -9.71 23.22
CA ASP A 282 1.72 -8.90 22.81
C ASP A 282 1.46 -7.40 23.03
N ALA A 283 0.26 -6.92 22.67
CA ALA A 283 -0.16 -5.55 22.93
C ALA A 283 -0.20 -5.23 24.43
N ALA A 284 -0.74 -6.14 25.26
CA ALA A 284 -0.77 -5.97 26.71
C ALA A 284 0.64 -5.98 27.33
N ALA A 285 1.53 -6.85 26.85
CA ALA A 285 2.93 -6.87 27.29
C ALA A 285 3.66 -5.56 26.94
N ARG A 286 3.47 -5.06 25.71
CA ARG A 286 4.03 -3.78 25.26
C ARG A 286 3.50 -2.61 26.08
N PHE A 287 2.19 -2.57 26.34
CA PHE A 287 1.58 -1.52 27.16
C PHE A 287 2.09 -1.56 28.61
N LYS A 288 2.23 -2.75 29.21
CA LYS A 288 2.74 -2.92 30.58
C LYS A 288 4.21 -2.53 30.72
N ASN A 289 5.01 -2.76 29.68
CA ASN A 289 6.43 -2.40 29.65
C ASN A 289 6.68 -0.96 29.20
N TYR A 290 5.66 -0.24 28.75
CA TYR A 290 5.79 1.14 28.31
C TYR A 290 5.97 2.07 29.52
N ARG A 291 7.13 2.71 29.60
CA ARG A 291 7.42 3.69 30.64
C ARG A 291 7.03 5.08 30.15
N PHE A 292 6.02 5.68 30.79
CA PHE A 292 5.66 7.07 30.57
C PHE A 292 6.77 7.97 31.12
N THR A 293 7.71 8.34 30.25
CA THR A 293 8.78 9.31 30.52
C THR A 293 8.70 10.41 29.48
N ALA A 294 9.01 11.66 29.84
CA ALA A 294 8.96 12.79 28.90
C ALA A 294 9.80 12.56 27.62
N ALA A 295 10.91 11.82 27.74
CA ALA A 295 11.72 11.38 26.60
C ALA A 295 10.94 10.44 25.64
N ASN A 296 10.18 9.48 26.17
CA ASN A 296 9.41 8.54 25.35
C ASN A 296 8.19 9.21 24.69
N ILE A 297 7.53 10.13 25.39
CA ILE A 297 6.41 10.91 24.83
C ILE A 297 6.90 11.81 23.68
N THR A 298 8.06 12.45 23.84
CA THR A 298 8.64 13.28 22.77
C THR A 298 9.15 12.44 21.60
N ASP A 299 9.69 11.24 21.85
CA ASP A 299 10.04 10.28 20.79
C ASP A 299 8.81 9.79 20.02
N ASP A 300 7.73 9.45 20.72
CA ASP A 300 6.47 9.03 20.10
C ASP A 300 5.84 10.16 19.30
N ALA A 301 5.81 11.38 19.83
CA ALA A 301 5.31 12.54 19.09
C ALA A 301 6.14 12.77 17.80
N LYS A 302 7.46 12.67 17.87
CA LYS A 302 8.34 12.75 16.68
C LYS A 302 8.06 11.61 15.69
N GLY A 303 7.86 10.39 16.19
CA GLY A 303 7.52 9.24 15.37
C GLY A 303 6.18 9.39 14.65
N VAL A 304 5.15 9.88 15.36
CA VAL A 304 3.83 10.17 14.77
C VAL A 304 3.94 11.26 13.72
N VAL A 305 4.66 12.34 13.99
CA VAL A 305 4.88 13.42 13.01
C VAL A 305 5.64 12.89 11.79
N ALA A 306 6.69 12.08 11.98
CA ALA A 306 7.43 11.48 10.88
C ALA A 306 6.54 10.59 10.01
N GLY A 307 5.72 9.71 10.61
CA GLY A 307 4.76 8.88 9.89
C GLY A 307 3.70 9.70 9.15
N ALA A 308 3.16 10.75 9.79
CA ALA A 308 2.21 11.67 9.16
C ALA A 308 2.83 12.41 7.97
N THR A 309 4.08 12.87 8.08
CA THR A 309 4.79 13.55 6.98
C THR A 309 5.08 12.61 5.82
N ALA A 310 5.51 11.38 6.11
CA ALA A 310 5.72 10.33 5.11
C ALA A 310 4.44 10.05 4.31
N LEU A 311 3.31 9.94 5.01
CA LEU A 311 2.01 9.73 4.37
C LEU A 311 1.59 10.94 3.53
N ALA A 312 1.75 12.14 4.07
CA ALA A 312 1.44 13.38 3.35
C ALA A 312 2.28 13.53 2.08
N ASP A 313 3.58 13.22 2.12
CA ASP A 313 4.45 13.29 0.94
C ASP A 313 4.00 12.33 -0.18
N MET A 314 3.43 11.18 0.17
CA MET A 314 2.92 10.21 -0.81
C MET A 314 1.55 10.61 -1.37
N VAL A 315 0.65 11.12 -0.53
CA VAL A 315 -0.78 11.23 -0.83
C VAL A 315 -1.20 12.64 -1.21
N LEU A 316 -0.61 13.67 -0.60
CA LEU A 316 -1.12 15.04 -0.67
C LEU A 316 -1.18 15.56 -2.11
N TRP A 317 -0.18 15.27 -2.95
CA TRP A 317 -0.18 15.72 -4.33
C TRP A 317 -1.36 15.17 -5.15
N TRP A 318 -1.79 13.93 -4.89
CA TRP A 318 -2.96 13.32 -5.53
C TRP A 318 -4.26 13.97 -5.09
N ILE A 319 -4.39 14.27 -3.78
CA ILE A 319 -5.55 15.00 -3.26
C ILE A 319 -5.63 16.40 -3.89
N LEU A 320 -4.50 17.11 -3.97
CA LEU A 320 -4.42 18.43 -4.60
C LEU A 320 -4.78 18.36 -6.09
N LEU A 321 -4.26 17.37 -6.82
CA LEU A 321 -4.61 17.16 -8.22
C LEU A 321 -6.12 16.87 -8.37
N GLY A 322 -6.67 15.98 -7.54
CA GLY A 322 -8.09 15.66 -7.51
C GLY A 322 -8.95 16.90 -7.26
N MET A 323 -8.61 17.72 -6.25
CA MET A 323 -9.31 18.99 -6.00
C MET A 323 -9.18 19.95 -7.17
N GLY A 324 -8.01 20.05 -7.81
CA GLY A 324 -7.82 20.90 -8.99
C GLY A 324 -8.74 20.49 -10.14
N ILE A 325 -8.80 19.19 -10.45
CA ILE A 325 -9.70 18.63 -11.48
C ILE A 325 -11.16 18.85 -11.09
N SER A 326 -11.55 18.55 -9.85
CA SER A 326 -12.91 18.77 -9.36
C SER A 326 -13.32 20.24 -9.44
N SER A 327 -12.43 21.17 -9.10
CA SER A 327 -12.71 22.61 -9.20
C SER A 327 -12.86 23.07 -10.65
N MET A 328 -12.09 22.49 -11.58
CA MET A 328 -12.26 22.74 -13.01
C MET A 328 -13.60 22.20 -13.51
N ILE A 329 -13.98 20.98 -13.10
CA ILE A 329 -15.28 20.37 -13.44
C ILE A 329 -16.43 21.23 -12.89
N ALA A 330 -16.35 21.61 -11.62
CA ALA A 330 -17.33 22.46 -10.96
C ALA A 330 -17.47 23.84 -11.63
N ALA A 331 -16.37 24.41 -12.12
CA ALA A 331 -16.34 25.74 -12.73
C ALA A 331 -16.86 25.76 -14.18
N TYR A 332 -16.51 24.74 -14.98
CA TYR A 332 -16.66 24.82 -16.43
C TYR A 332 -17.54 23.73 -17.04
N VAL A 333 -17.87 22.67 -16.31
CA VAL A 333 -18.73 21.62 -16.86
C VAL A 333 -20.19 21.89 -16.48
N PRO A 334 -21.09 22.05 -17.46
CA PRO A 334 -22.50 22.33 -17.19
C PRO A 334 -23.18 21.17 -16.42
N PRO A 335 -24.07 21.46 -15.44
CA PRO A 335 -24.73 20.43 -14.65
C PRO A 335 -25.56 19.43 -15.47
N HIS A 336 -26.17 19.89 -16.57
CA HIS A 336 -26.98 19.01 -17.43
C HIS A 336 -26.12 17.92 -18.10
N PHE A 337 -24.86 18.20 -18.40
CA PHE A 337 -23.93 17.23 -19.00
C PHE A 337 -23.61 16.13 -17.99
N ILE A 338 -23.19 16.52 -16.78
CA ILE A 338 -22.86 15.58 -15.71
C ILE A 338 -24.11 14.78 -15.28
N HIS A 339 -25.28 15.41 -15.19
CA HIS A 339 -26.52 14.70 -14.86
C HIS A 339 -26.96 13.72 -15.96
N SER A 340 -26.70 14.00 -17.23
CA SER A 340 -27.08 13.10 -18.34
C SER A 340 -26.18 11.86 -18.42
N TYR A 341 -24.87 12.04 -18.24
CA TYR A 341 -23.88 10.96 -18.38
C TYR A 341 -23.50 10.28 -17.06
N PHE A 342 -23.64 10.97 -15.92
CA PHE A 342 -23.26 10.48 -14.59
C PHE A 342 -24.42 10.57 -13.59
N GLY A 343 -25.66 10.71 -14.06
CA GLY A 343 -26.85 10.73 -13.21
C GLY A 343 -27.19 9.37 -12.57
N PRO A 344 -28.22 9.30 -11.70
CA PRO A 344 -28.62 8.10 -10.96
C PRO A 344 -29.39 7.10 -11.84
N THR A 345 -28.89 6.81 -13.03
CA THR A 345 -29.42 5.83 -13.98
C THR A 345 -28.44 4.68 -14.15
N PHE A 346 -28.94 3.54 -14.62
CA PHE A 346 -28.08 2.38 -14.89
C PHE A 346 -27.00 2.70 -15.94
N THR A 347 -27.37 3.43 -17.00
CA THR A 347 -26.43 3.89 -18.03
C THR A 347 -25.41 4.87 -17.47
N GLY A 348 -25.81 5.79 -16.61
CA GLY A 348 -24.90 6.74 -15.97
C GLY A 348 -23.90 6.05 -15.04
N LEU A 349 -24.36 5.02 -14.32
CA LEU A 349 -23.49 4.21 -13.47
C LEU A 349 -22.47 3.40 -14.28
N LEU A 350 -22.87 2.81 -15.42
CA LEU A 350 -21.93 2.12 -16.33
C LEU A 350 -20.93 3.08 -16.98
N ALA A 351 -21.36 4.28 -17.36
CA ALA A 351 -20.45 5.32 -17.86
C ALA A 351 -19.44 5.71 -16.78
N THR A 352 -19.89 5.85 -15.54
CA THR A 352 -19.03 6.16 -14.39
C THR A 352 -18.00 5.06 -14.15
N LEU A 353 -18.40 3.80 -14.22
CA LEU A 353 -17.50 2.63 -14.15
C LEU A 353 -16.44 2.68 -15.26
N GLY A 354 -16.85 2.94 -16.51
CA GLY A 354 -15.93 3.03 -17.64
C GLY A 354 -14.89 4.14 -17.46
N VAL A 355 -15.33 5.32 -17.01
CA VAL A 355 -14.44 6.45 -16.73
C VAL A 355 -13.48 6.14 -15.57
N ALA A 356 -13.99 5.55 -14.47
CA ALA A 356 -13.17 5.17 -13.32
C ALA A 356 -12.05 4.19 -13.70
N THR A 357 -12.35 3.25 -14.61
CA THR A 357 -11.39 2.26 -15.13
C THR A 357 -10.26 2.92 -15.94
N VAL A 358 -10.55 4.03 -16.64
CA VAL A 358 -9.58 4.67 -17.56
C VAL A 358 -8.71 5.71 -16.86
N ILE A 359 -9.28 6.52 -15.97
CA ILE A 359 -8.55 7.67 -15.40
C ILE A 359 -7.48 7.23 -14.37
N GLU A 360 -7.60 6.02 -13.80
CA GLU A 360 -6.61 5.42 -12.88
C GLU A 360 -6.11 6.44 -11.84
N VAL A 361 -7.03 6.87 -10.97
CA VAL A 361 -6.70 7.78 -9.88
C VAL A 361 -6.63 6.99 -8.58
N CYS A 362 -5.58 7.22 -7.80
CA CYS A 362 -5.52 6.74 -6.42
C CYS A 362 -6.79 7.11 -5.64
N SER A 363 -7.19 6.25 -4.71
CA SER A 363 -8.43 6.40 -3.92
C SER A 363 -8.58 7.81 -3.32
N GLU A 364 -7.50 8.37 -2.78
CA GLU A 364 -7.46 9.70 -2.15
C GLU A 364 -7.65 10.85 -3.17
N GLY A 365 -7.06 10.74 -4.36
CA GLY A 365 -7.23 11.72 -5.44
C GLY A 365 -8.58 11.61 -6.15
N SER A 366 -9.20 10.43 -6.11
CA SER A 366 -10.51 10.17 -6.70
C SER A 366 -11.66 10.72 -5.84
N ALA A 367 -11.46 10.91 -4.53
CA ALA A 367 -12.49 11.36 -3.60
C ALA A 367 -13.08 12.75 -3.89
N PRO A 368 -12.29 13.80 -4.18
CA PRO A 368 -12.84 15.07 -4.63
C PRO A 368 -13.67 14.94 -5.91
N VAL A 369 -13.27 14.08 -6.86
CA VAL A 369 -13.97 13.92 -8.15
C VAL A 369 -15.28 13.16 -7.96
N ALA A 370 -15.25 12.09 -7.16
CA ALA A 370 -16.45 11.36 -6.75
C ALA A 370 -17.45 12.28 -6.03
N PHE A 371 -16.95 13.10 -5.10
CA PHE A 371 -17.81 14.05 -4.40
C PHE A 371 -18.40 15.09 -5.34
N GLU A 372 -17.68 15.50 -6.39
CA GLU A 372 -18.22 16.42 -7.39
C GLU A 372 -19.34 15.78 -8.23
N ILE A 373 -19.17 14.52 -8.64
CA ILE A 373 -20.25 13.75 -9.29
C ILE A 373 -21.49 13.74 -8.39
N PHE A 374 -21.34 13.42 -7.11
CA PHE A 374 -22.44 13.43 -6.16
C PHE A 374 -23.08 14.81 -6.00
N ARG A 375 -22.26 15.86 -5.89
CA ARG A 375 -22.75 17.23 -5.68
C ARG A 375 -23.60 17.72 -6.85
N GLN A 376 -23.22 17.40 -8.08
CA GLN A 376 -23.95 17.82 -9.27
C GLN A 376 -25.17 16.95 -9.58
N THR A 377 -25.15 15.66 -9.25
CA THR A 377 -26.18 14.69 -9.68
C THR A 377 -27.08 14.16 -8.57
N GLY A 378 -26.67 14.28 -7.32
CA GLY A 378 -27.27 13.56 -6.19
C GLY A 378 -27.02 12.04 -6.20
N ALA A 379 -26.33 11.49 -7.21
CA ALA A 379 -26.14 10.05 -7.38
C ALA A 379 -25.00 9.51 -6.50
N LEU A 380 -25.33 9.13 -5.25
CA LEU A 380 -24.36 8.55 -4.32
C LEU A 380 -23.75 7.26 -4.87
N GLY A 381 -24.56 6.44 -5.56
CA GLY A 381 -24.14 5.19 -6.17
C GLY A 381 -23.09 5.36 -7.25
N ASN A 382 -23.20 6.38 -8.10
CA ASN A 382 -22.20 6.65 -9.14
C ASN A 382 -20.87 7.05 -8.51
N SER A 383 -20.93 7.87 -7.46
CA SER A 383 -19.75 8.30 -6.71
C SER A 383 -19.07 7.12 -6.01
N PHE A 384 -19.87 6.21 -5.43
CA PHE A 384 -19.39 4.95 -4.88
C PHE A 384 -18.71 4.08 -5.93
N VAL A 385 -19.34 3.90 -7.10
CA VAL A 385 -18.75 3.12 -8.21
C VAL A 385 -17.46 3.75 -8.69
N PHE A 386 -17.39 5.07 -8.81
CA PHE A 386 -16.17 5.78 -9.21
C PHE A 386 -15.00 5.49 -8.26
N LEU A 387 -15.25 5.59 -6.95
CA LEU A 387 -14.24 5.36 -5.90
C LEU A 387 -13.75 3.90 -5.88
N MET A 388 -14.68 2.95 -5.89
CA MET A 388 -14.36 1.54 -5.65
C MET A 388 -13.85 0.86 -6.92
N ALA A 389 -14.51 1.09 -8.05
CA ALA A 389 -14.16 0.42 -9.29
C ALA A 389 -12.81 0.89 -9.84
N GLY A 390 -12.45 2.17 -9.67
CA GLY A 390 -11.15 2.68 -10.12
C GLY A 390 -9.98 1.88 -9.56
N VAL A 391 -10.05 1.51 -8.27
CA VAL A 391 -9.02 0.67 -7.63
C VAL A 391 -9.16 -0.80 -8.05
N ALA A 392 -10.37 -1.38 -8.02
CA ALA A 392 -10.55 -2.79 -8.40
C ALA A 392 -10.19 -3.10 -9.87
N THR A 393 -10.22 -2.09 -10.74
CA THR A 393 -9.92 -2.21 -12.17
C THR A 393 -8.58 -1.57 -12.56
N ASP A 394 -7.78 -1.15 -11.58
CA ASP A 394 -6.46 -0.59 -11.81
C ASP A 394 -5.56 -1.62 -12.48
N TYR A 395 -5.10 -1.33 -13.70
CA TYR A 395 -4.29 -2.25 -14.49
C TYR A 395 -2.90 -2.47 -13.86
N THR A 396 -2.39 -1.53 -13.06
CA THR A 396 -1.14 -1.70 -12.32
C THR A 396 -1.33 -2.68 -11.16
N GLU A 397 -2.45 -2.59 -10.46
CA GLU A 397 -2.83 -3.52 -9.39
C GLU A 397 -3.04 -4.93 -9.94
N ILE A 398 -3.84 -5.05 -10.99
CA ILE A 398 -4.08 -6.29 -11.73
C ILE A 398 -2.75 -6.87 -12.24
N GLY A 399 -1.90 -6.04 -12.85
CA GLY A 399 -0.60 -6.44 -13.40
C GLY A 399 0.34 -7.00 -12.35
N ILE A 400 0.49 -6.33 -11.20
CA ILE A 400 1.38 -6.77 -10.12
C ILE A 400 0.84 -8.03 -9.44
N LEU A 401 -0.47 -8.14 -9.23
CA LEU A 401 -1.11 -9.37 -8.73
C LEU A 401 -0.89 -10.54 -9.69
N TRP A 402 -1.06 -10.29 -10.98
CA TRP A 402 -0.89 -11.29 -12.03
C TRP A 402 0.53 -11.84 -12.06
N THR A 403 1.56 -10.98 -11.90
CA THR A 403 2.96 -11.41 -11.94
C THR A 403 3.47 -12.01 -10.64
N ASN A 404 2.93 -11.59 -9.48
CA ASN A 404 3.47 -12.02 -8.17
C ASN A 404 2.64 -13.09 -7.46
N ILE A 405 1.33 -13.15 -7.70
CA ILE A 405 0.42 -14.10 -7.06
C ILE A 405 -0.10 -15.10 -8.09
N GLY A 406 -0.70 -14.61 -9.17
CA GLY A 406 -1.17 -15.44 -10.25
C GLY A 406 -2.30 -14.83 -11.08
N LYS A 407 -2.45 -15.34 -12.30
CA LYS A 407 -3.38 -14.83 -13.30
C LYS A 407 -4.83 -15.04 -12.87
N LYS A 408 -5.15 -16.20 -12.29
CA LYS A 408 -6.52 -16.52 -11.86
C LYS A 408 -6.92 -15.59 -10.72
N THR A 409 -6.05 -15.38 -9.74
CA THR A 409 -6.29 -14.44 -8.63
C THR A 409 -6.62 -13.05 -9.15
N ALA A 410 -5.80 -12.49 -10.05
CA ALA A 410 -6.00 -11.14 -10.58
C ALA A 410 -7.32 -11.01 -11.36
N LEU A 411 -7.64 -11.98 -12.24
CA LEU A 411 -8.87 -11.96 -13.03
C LEU A 411 -10.13 -12.18 -12.18
N TRP A 412 -10.09 -13.12 -11.24
CA TRP A 412 -11.21 -13.37 -10.34
C TRP A 412 -11.49 -12.17 -9.43
N MET A 413 -10.46 -11.41 -9.05
CA MET A 413 -10.64 -10.21 -8.22
C MET A 413 -11.55 -9.21 -8.92
N VAL A 414 -11.26 -8.89 -10.19
CA VAL A 414 -12.09 -8.00 -11.00
C VAL A 414 -13.48 -8.60 -11.23
N ALA A 415 -13.54 -9.87 -11.64
CA ALA A 415 -14.78 -10.55 -11.97
C ALA A 415 -15.76 -10.67 -10.77
N ILE A 416 -15.24 -10.67 -9.55
CA ILE A 416 -16.04 -10.75 -8.32
C ILE A 416 -16.33 -9.37 -7.74
N ALA A 417 -15.33 -8.49 -7.68
CA ALA A 417 -15.46 -7.18 -7.03
C ALA A 417 -16.35 -6.23 -7.84
N VAL A 418 -16.15 -6.13 -9.16
CA VAL A 418 -16.86 -5.15 -10.01
C VAL A 418 -18.39 -5.36 -9.98
N PRO A 419 -18.94 -6.58 -10.13
CA PRO A 419 -20.39 -6.78 -10.03
C PRO A 419 -20.96 -6.38 -8.66
N GLN A 420 -20.22 -6.63 -7.57
CA GLN A 420 -20.65 -6.21 -6.24
C GLN A 420 -20.63 -4.68 -6.09
N VAL A 421 -19.60 -4.01 -6.61
CA VAL A 421 -19.52 -2.54 -6.65
C VAL A 421 -20.70 -1.96 -7.42
N VAL A 422 -21.02 -2.51 -8.60
CA VAL A 422 -22.17 -2.08 -9.41
C VAL A 422 -23.49 -2.33 -8.68
N ALA A 423 -23.67 -3.51 -8.10
CA ALA A 423 -24.91 -3.86 -7.38
C ALA A 423 -25.15 -2.94 -6.17
N LEU A 424 -24.12 -2.69 -5.34
CA LEU A 424 -24.23 -1.77 -4.22
C LEU A 424 -24.34 -0.31 -4.65
N GLY A 425 -23.76 0.07 -5.80
CA GLY A 425 -23.98 1.38 -6.41
C GLY A 425 -25.44 1.59 -6.83
N ILE A 426 -26.04 0.60 -7.48
CA ILE A 426 -27.47 0.63 -7.83
C ILE A 426 -28.32 0.73 -6.56
N LEU A 427 -28.00 -0.07 -5.53
CA LEU A 427 -28.67 0.00 -4.23
C LEU A 427 -28.56 1.40 -3.60
N ALA A 428 -27.37 2.00 -3.61
CA ALA A 428 -27.13 3.33 -3.07
C ALA A 428 -27.97 4.40 -3.79
N ASN A 429 -28.08 4.33 -5.12
CA ASN A 429 -28.92 5.22 -5.91
C ASN A 429 -30.42 5.03 -5.62
N MET A 430 -30.85 3.84 -5.20
CA MET A 430 -32.24 3.61 -4.79
C MET A 430 -32.52 4.11 -3.37
N VAL A 431 -31.57 3.94 -2.45
CA VAL A 431 -31.74 4.29 -1.03
C VAL A 431 -31.58 5.79 -0.77
N PHE A 432 -30.65 6.45 -1.44
CA PHE A 432 -30.29 7.85 -1.20
C PHE A 432 -30.77 8.82 -2.28
N ARG A 433 -31.81 8.41 -3.03
CA ARG A 433 -32.38 9.15 -4.16
C ARG A 433 -33.04 10.46 -3.77
#